data_AF-A0A5D2QX75-F1
#
_entry.id   AF-A0A5D2QX75-F1
#
_cell.length_a   1.000
_cell.length_b   1.000
_cell.length_c   1.000
_cell.angle_alpha   90.00
_cell.angle_beta   90.00
_cell.angle_gamma   90.00
#
_symmetry.space_group_name_H-M   'P 1'
#
loop_
_entity.id
_entity.type
_entity.pdbx_description
1 polymer ?
#
loop_
_entity_poly.entity_id
_entity_poly.type
_entity_poly.pdbx_seq_one_letter_code
_entity_poly.pdbx_strand_id
1 'polypeptide(L)'
;MKIRVLDVPDSGLAALVRLSNGDMRKALNILQVFKLLILILSVSQRNNRLASICYLLCGRSGVTLPHYLIALQRGGVALSNLCSTHMASQKITEEAVYLCTRNPLPKDIEQISYWLLNESFAERVSETKTRKGLALIDIVREVTMFVFKIKMPSDVRVQLINDLADIEYRLSFGCNDKLQLGSLIAIFTKARSALVAVVK
;
A
#
# COMPACT_ATOMS: atom_id res chain seq x y z
N MET A 1 -21.97 -6.67 11.98
CA MET A 1 -21.13 -7.05 13.13
C MET A 1 -20.59 -5.78 13.78
N LYS A 2 -21.24 -5.29 14.86
CA LYS A 2 -20.79 -4.09 15.60
C LYS A 2 -19.65 -4.47 16.54
N ILE A 3 -18.40 -4.27 16.12
CA ILE A 3 -17.25 -4.28 17.04
C ILE A 3 -17.35 -2.97 17.83
N ARG A 4 -17.82 -3.05 19.09
CA ARG A 4 -18.38 -1.98 19.96
C ARG A 4 -17.59 -0.66 20.17
N VAL A 5 -16.55 -0.33 19.40
CA VAL A 5 -15.76 0.91 19.56
C VAL A 5 -15.43 1.60 18.22
N LEU A 6 -15.75 0.98 17.07
CA LEU A 6 -15.36 1.49 15.75
C LEU A 6 -16.57 1.51 14.82
N ASP A 7 -16.88 2.68 14.26
CA ASP A 7 -17.87 2.79 13.20
C ASP A 7 -17.15 2.51 11.87
N VAL A 8 -17.50 1.40 11.22
CA VAL A 8 -16.91 0.98 9.94
C VAL A 8 -17.98 1.17 8.87
N PRO A 9 -17.98 2.29 8.13
CA PRO A 9 -18.83 2.43 6.95
C PRO A 9 -18.55 1.34 5.91
N ASP A 10 -19.53 1.07 5.03
CA ASP A 10 -19.43 0.02 4.01
C ASP A 10 -18.21 0.17 3.08
N SER A 11 -17.80 1.42 2.80
CA SER A 11 -16.58 1.72 2.03
C SER A 11 -15.30 1.26 2.75
N GLY A 12 -15.22 1.48 4.06
CA GLY A 12 -14.10 1.00 4.88
C GLY A 12 -14.07 -0.53 4.99
N LEU A 13 -15.24 -1.16 5.07
CA LEU A 13 -15.34 -2.63 5.09
C LEU A 13 -14.88 -3.24 3.76
N ALA A 14 -15.30 -2.66 2.62
CA ALA A 14 -14.86 -3.11 1.30
C ALA A 14 -13.33 -3.00 1.13
N ALA A 15 -12.75 -1.88 1.56
CA ALA A 15 -11.30 -1.67 1.56
C ALA A 15 -10.57 -2.68 2.45
N LEU A 16 -11.09 -2.94 3.65
CA LEU A 16 -10.53 -3.91 4.58
C LEU A 16 -10.52 -5.32 3.98
N VAL A 17 -11.64 -5.76 3.41
CA VAL A 17 -11.76 -7.07 2.77
C VAL A 17 -10.79 -7.20 1.60
N ARG A 18 -10.67 -6.16 0.77
CA ARG A 18 -9.75 -6.13 -0.36
C ARG A 18 -8.29 -6.24 0.08
N LEU A 19 -7.83 -5.40 1.00
CA LEU A 19 -6.43 -5.44 1.48
C LEU A 19 -6.09 -6.71 2.25
N SER A 20 -7.09 -7.31 2.89
CA SER A 20 -6.90 -8.57 3.61
C SER A 20 -6.73 -9.76 2.67
N ASN A 21 -7.11 -9.65 1.39
CA ASN A 21 -7.08 -10.74 0.42
C ASN A 21 -7.70 -12.04 0.97
N GLY A 22 -8.80 -11.92 1.73
CA GLY A 22 -9.46 -13.06 2.39
C GLY A 22 -8.73 -13.63 3.63
N ASP A 23 -7.56 -13.12 4.01
CA ASP A 23 -6.86 -13.55 5.23
C ASP A 23 -7.41 -12.82 6.47
N MET A 24 -8.11 -13.57 7.33
CA MET A 24 -8.66 -13.05 8.59
C MET A 24 -7.57 -12.51 9.53
N ARG A 25 -6.34 -13.03 9.50
CA ARG A 25 -5.23 -12.52 10.33
C ARG A 25 -4.79 -11.14 9.85
N LYS A 26 -4.71 -10.92 8.54
CA LYS A 26 -4.42 -9.58 7.99
C LYS A 26 -5.50 -8.58 8.35
N ALA A 27 -6.77 -8.96 8.21
CA ALA A 27 -7.90 -8.11 8.60
C ALA A 27 -7.83 -7.70 10.08
N LEU A 28 -7.55 -8.68 10.96
CA LEU A 28 -7.41 -8.42 12.39
C LEU A 28 -6.22 -7.50 12.69
N ASN A 29 -5.07 -7.71 12.04
CA ASN A 29 -3.91 -6.85 12.21
C ASN A 29 -4.21 -5.39 11.83
N ILE A 30 -4.88 -5.16 10.69
CA ILE A 30 -5.27 -3.81 10.26
C ILE A 30 -6.21 -3.18 11.30
N LEU A 31 -7.25 -3.90 11.73
CA LEU A 31 -8.19 -3.41 12.76
C LEU A 31 -7.50 -3.14 14.12
N GLN A 32 -6.52 -3.95 14.49
CA GLN A 32 -5.73 -3.76 15.71
C GLN A 32 -4.89 -2.49 15.64
N VAL A 33 -4.31 -2.14 14.48
CA VAL A 33 -3.62 -0.86 14.29
C VAL A 33 -4.57 0.31 14.51
N PHE A 34 -5.78 0.26 13.94
CA PHE A 34 -6.79 1.30 14.14
C PHE A 34 -7.20 1.44 15.61
N LYS A 35 -7.43 0.31 16.30
CA LYS A 35 -7.79 0.32 17.71
C LYS A 35 -6.68 0.86 18.61
N LEU A 36 -5.43 0.47 18.36
CA LEU A 36 -4.26 0.94 19.11
C LEU A 36 -4.09 2.46 18.94
N LEU A 37 -4.27 2.96 17.72
CA LEU A 37 -3.95 4.35 17.39
C LEU A 37 -5.08 5.31 17.84
N ILE A 38 -6.34 4.87 17.94
CA ILE A 38 -7.41 5.59 18.65
C ILE A 38 -7.16 5.66 20.17
N LEU A 39 -6.66 4.58 20.77
CA LEU A 39 -6.31 4.56 22.18
C LEU A 39 -5.19 5.56 22.48
N ILE A 40 -4.18 5.63 21.61
CA ILE A 40 -3.09 6.61 21.71
C ILE A 40 -3.63 8.04 21.65
N LEU A 41 -4.55 8.36 20.72
CA LEU A 41 -5.16 9.69 20.64
C LEU A 41 -5.99 10.03 21.89
N SER A 42 -6.75 9.06 22.41
CA SER A 42 -7.57 9.22 23.62
C SER A 42 -6.72 9.46 24.87
N VAL A 43 -5.51 8.89 24.92
CA VAL A 43 -4.54 9.10 26.02
C VAL A 43 -3.73 10.39 25.82
N SER A 44 -3.39 10.75 24.58
CA SER A 44 -2.67 11.98 24.25
C SER A 44 -3.47 13.23 24.61
N GLN A 45 -4.80 13.22 24.42
CA GLN A 45 -5.69 14.31 24.83
C GLN A 45 -5.80 14.45 26.36
N ARG A 46 -5.40 13.42 27.12
CA ARG A 46 -5.48 13.40 28.60
C ARG A 46 -4.18 13.75 29.32
N ASN A 47 -3.00 13.68 28.67
CA ASN A 47 -1.74 13.90 29.39
C ASN A 47 -0.59 14.36 28.47
N ASN A 48 -0.14 15.60 28.67
CA ASN A 48 0.93 16.27 27.91
C ASN A 48 2.36 15.71 28.11
N ARG A 49 2.54 14.59 28.83
CA ARG A 49 3.87 14.02 29.18
C ARG A 49 4.08 12.55 28.79
N LEU A 50 3.21 11.95 27.98
CA LEU A 50 3.17 10.48 27.80
C LEU A 50 3.57 9.95 26.42
N ALA A 51 4.22 10.75 25.56
CA ALA A 51 4.82 10.24 24.32
C ALA A 51 5.83 9.10 24.58
N SER A 52 6.55 9.13 25.71
CA SER A 52 7.56 8.12 26.07
C SER A 52 6.98 6.79 26.59
N ILE A 53 5.72 6.73 27.03
CA ILE A 53 5.11 5.49 27.53
C ILE A 53 4.49 4.66 26.39
N CYS A 54 4.13 5.28 25.27
CA CYS A 54 3.61 4.57 24.10
C CYS A 54 4.64 3.58 23.50
N TYR A 55 5.94 3.86 23.62
CA TYR A 55 7.00 2.94 23.21
C TYR A 55 7.08 1.66 24.08
N LEU A 56 6.70 1.75 25.36
CA LEU A 56 6.80 0.64 26.32
C LEU A 56 5.62 -0.35 26.23
N LEU A 57 4.43 0.10 25.84
CA LEU A 57 3.24 -0.75 25.75
C LEU A 57 3.26 -1.69 24.53
N CYS A 58 4.02 -1.35 23.47
CA CYS A 58 4.21 -2.24 22.32
C CYS A 58 4.96 -3.53 22.69
N GLY A 59 5.71 -3.55 23.79
CA GLY A 59 6.47 -4.72 24.26
C GLY A 59 5.69 -5.74 25.10
N ARG A 60 4.49 -5.41 25.61
CA ARG A 60 3.75 -6.28 26.55
C ARG A 60 2.69 -7.18 25.92
N SER A 61 2.33 -6.94 24.66
CA SER A 61 1.18 -7.60 24.04
C SER A 61 1.52 -8.89 23.28
N GLY A 62 2.78 -9.35 23.28
CA GLY A 62 3.18 -10.60 22.60
C GLY A 62 2.91 -10.63 21.09
N VAL A 63 2.61 -9.48 20.49
CA VAL A 63 2.30 -9.36 19.06
C VAL A 63 3.62 -9.14 18.35
N THR A 64 4.01 -10.06 17.48
CA THR A 64 5.09 -9.84 16.52
C THR A 64 4.69 -8.72 15.56
N LEU A 65 4.91 -7.48 16.02
CA LEU A 65 4.78 -6.23 15.28
C LEU A 65 6.06 -5.73 14.56
N PRO A 66 7.17 -6.49 14.38
CA PRO A 66 8.38 -5.89 13.82
C PRO A 66 8.22 -5.46 12.36
N HIS A 67 7.36 -6.11 11.55
CA HIS A 67 7.18 -5.70 10.15
C HIS A 67 6.45 -4.35 9.98
N TYR A 68 5.53 -3.98 10.89
CA TYR A 68 4.81 -2.71 10.78
C TYR A 68 5.61 -1.52 11.34
N LEU A 69 6.46 -1.79 12.35
CA LEU A 69 7.39 -0.80 12.92
C LEU A 69 8.54 -0.45 11.97
N ILE A 70 9.03 -1.41 11.16
CA ILE A 70 10.03 -1.14 10.12
C ILE A 70 9.45 -0.27 9.00
N ALA A 71 8.16 -0.42 8.66
CA ALA A 71 7.46 0.48 7.73
C ALA A 71 7.24 1.89 8.29
N LEU A 72 7.07 2.03 9.61
CA LEU A 72 6.97 3.32 10.29
C LEU A 72 8.31 4.07 10.36
N GLN A 73 9.44 3.36 10.52
CA GLN A 73 10.75 4.00 10.71
C GLN A 73 11.45 4.47 9.42
N ARG A 74 11.06 3.99 8.23
CA ARG A 74 11.84 4.23 7.00
C ARG A 74 11.36 5.33 6.04
N GLY A 75 10.41 6.20 6.44
CA GLY A 75 10.29 7.51 5.77
C GLY A 75 8.88 8.09 5.63
N GLY A 76 8.33 8.69 6.68
CA GLY A 76 7.14 9.52 6.51
C GLY A 76 6.53 10.05 7.79
N VAL A 77 7.17 11.05 8.40
CA VAL A 77 6.63 11.81 9.55
C VAL A 77 5.30 12.54 9.23
N ALA A 78 4.92 12.66 7.96
CA ALA A 78 3.69 13.34 7.54
C ALA A 78 2.43 12.44 7.61
N LEU A 79 2.58 11.12 7.46
CA LEU A 79 1.44 10.19 7.34
C LEU A 79 0.94 9.70 8.71
N SER A 80 1.80 9.70 9.74
CA SER A 80 1.37 9.54 11.13
C SER A 80 0.39 10.64 11.54
N ASN A 81 0.58 11.86 11.04
CA ASN A 81 -0.30 12.99 11.33
C ASN A 81 -1.65 12.84 10.60
N LEU A 82 -1.66 12.35 9.35
CA LEU A 82 -2.90 12.16 8.58
C LEU A 82 -3.74 10.96 9.09
N CYS A 83 -3.11 9.85 9.49
CA CYS A 83 -3.81 8.79 10.21
C CYS A 83 -4.36 9.30 11.54
N SER A 84 -3.59 10.13 12.27
CA SER A 84 -4.05 10.74 13.52
C SER A 84 -5.29 11.64 13.31
N THR A 85 -5.36 12.40 12.21
CA THR A 85 -6.52 13.28 11.92
C THR A 85 -7.76 12.51 11.48
N HIS A 86 -7.59 11.46 10.66
CA HIS A 86 -8.72 10.62 10.24
C HIS A 86 -9.26 9.80 11.41
N MET A 87 -8.39 9.36 12.32
CA MET A 87 -8.75 8.54 13.46
C MET A 87 -9.28 9.32 14.67
N ALA A 88 -9.18 10.66 14.64
CA ALA A 88 -9.96 11.52 15.53
C ALA A 88 -11.47 11.43 15.21
N SER A 89 -11.82 11.16 13.95
CA SER A 89 -13.15 10.71 13.60
C SER A 89 -13.24 9.22 13.91
N GLN A 90 -14.20 8.77 14.72
CA GLN A 90 -14.38 7.36 15.10
C GLN A 90 -14.81 6.44 13.94
N LYS A 91 -14.62 6.90 12.69
CA LYS A 91 -15.07 6.29 11.45
C LYS A 91 -13.88 5.78 10.63
N ILE A 92 -13.91 4.51 10.25
CA ILE A 92 -12.91 3.89 9.39
C ILE A 92 -13.37 4.02 7.93
N THR A 93 -13.00 5.11 7.25
CA THR A 93 -13.28 5.28 5.81
C THR A 93 -12.31 4.47 4.94
N GLU A 94 -12.64 4.29 3.66
CA GLU A 94 -11.77 3.63 2.68
C GLU A 94 -10.38 4.28 2.64
N GLU A 95 -10.33 5.60 2.54
CA GLU A 95 -9.08 6.36 2.46
C GLU A 95 -8.23 6.16 3.71
N ALA A 96 -8.86 6.13 4.89
CA ALA A 96 -8.16 5.87 6.15
C ALA A 96 -7.50 4.48 6.13
N VAL A 97 -8.19 3.45 5.61
CA VAL A 97 -7.67 2.08 5.50
C VAL A 97 -6.44 2.00 4.58
N TYR A 98 -6.50 2.59 3.39
CA TYR A 98 -5.36 2.59 2.46
C TYR A 98 -4.18 3.40 3.00
N LEU A 99 -4.43 4.59 3.55
CA LEU A 99 -3.40 5.47 4.08
C LEU A 99 -2.69 4.85 5.29
N CYS A 100 -3.42 4.25 6.23
CA CYS A 100 -2.81 3.66 7.43
C CYS A 100 -2.14 2.31 7.18
N THR A 101 -2.41 1.68 6.04
CA THR A 101 -1.70 0.48 5.58
C THR A 101 -0.56 0.77 4.60
N ARG A 102 -0.41 2.03 4.18
CA ARG A 102 0.50 2.46 3.11
C ARG A 102 0.29 1.72 1.79
N ASN A 103 -0.90 1.15 1.60
CA ASN A 103 -1.27 0.61 0.31
C ASN A 103 -1.66 1.75 -0.63
N PRO A 104 -1.28 1.66 -1.91
CA PRO A 104 -1.65 2.65 -2.89
C PRO A 104 -3.17 2.65 -3.09
N LEU A 105 -3.76 3.84 -3.23
CA LEU A 105 -5.17 3.98 -3.54
C LEU A 105 -5.45 3.42 -4.95
N PRO A 106 -6.64 2.85 -5.21
CA PRO A 106 -6.98 2.37 -6.55
C PRO A 106 -6.80 3.43 -7.65
N LYS A 107 -7.17 4.69 -7.36
CA LYS A 107 -6.98 5.84 -8.25
C LYS A 107 -5.51 6.11 -8.59
N ASP A 108 -4.61 5.89 -7.63
CA ASP A 108 -3.17 6.06 -7.84
C ASP A 108 -2.59 4.96 -8.73
N ILE A 109 -3.07 3.73 -8.55
CA ILE A 109 -2.66 2.58 -9.37
C ILE A 109 -3.15 2.73 -10.81
N GLU A 110 -4.37 3.21 -11.02
CA GLU A 110 -4.88 3.52 -12.37
C GLU A 110 -4.00 4.57 -13.06
N GLN A 111 -3.64 5.64 -12.34
CA GLN A 111 -2.79 6.69 -12.87
C GLN A 111 -1.36 6.19 -13.18
N ILE A 112 -0.76 5.40 -12.29
CA ILE A 112 0.55 4.79 -12.49
C ILE A 112 0.52 3.83 -13.69
N SER A 113 -0.50 2.98 -13.78
CA SER A 113 -0.67 2.03 -14.87
C SER A 113 -0.87 2.75 -16.21
N TYR A 114 -1.62 3.86 -16.21
CA TYR A 114 -1.77 4.72 -17.37
C TYR A 114 -0.44 5.29 -17.84
N TRP A 115 0.40 5.81 -16.92
CA TRP A 115 1.72 6.30 -17.27
C TRP A 115 2.63 5.19 -17.81
N LEU A 116 2.62 4.02 -17.17
CA LEU A 116 3.44 2.88 -17.62
C LEU A 116 3.08 2.41 -19.03
N LEU A 117 1.80 2.45 -19.40
CA LEU A 117 1.32 1.98 -20.71
C LEU A 117 1.39 3.05 -21.82
N ASN A 118 1.36 4.35 -21.48
CA ASN A 118 1.26 5.41 -22.48
C ASN A 118 2.48 6.35 -22.51
N GLU A 119 3.10 6.62 -21.36
CA GLU A 119 4.18 7.59 -21.20
C GLU A 119 5.54 6.90 -21.01
N SER A 120 6.64 7.62 -21.25
CA SER A 120 8.02 7.15 -20.99
C SER A 120 8.59 7.64 -19.66
N PHE A 121 7.84 8.41 -18.87
CA PHE A 121 8.39 9.18 -17.76
C PHE A 121 8.51 8.37 -16.47
N ALA A 122 9.68 7.74 -16.31
CA ALA A 122 10.16 7.12 -15.06
C ALA A 122 10.01 8.00 -13.82
N GLU A 123 10.20 9.31 -14.03
CA GLU A 123 10.29 10.31 -12.98
C GLU A 123 8.95 10.51 -12.26
N ARG A 124 7.81 10.40 -12.97
CA ARG A 124 6.47 10.61 -12.37
C ARG A 124 6.11 9.51 -11.38
N VAL A 125 6.48 8.26 -11.69
CA VAL A 125 6.26 7.12 -10.79
C VAL A 125 7.15 7.25 -9.56
N SER A 126 8.42 7.64 -9.75
CA SER A 126 9.37 7.88 -8.66
C SER A 126 8.92 9.02 -7.73
N GLU A 127 8.45 10.13 -8.30
CA GLU A 127 7.94 11.28 -7.57
C GLU A 127 6.69 10.91 -6.76
N THR A 128 5.73 10.22 -7.38
CA THR A 128 4.49 9.80 -6.71
C THR A 128 4.78 8.85 -5.56
N LYS A 129 5.68 7.88 -5.77
CA LYS A 129 6.15 6.95 -4.74
C LYS A 129 6.74 7.70 -3.54
N THR A 130 7.62 8.66 -3.81
CA THR A 130 8.32 9.43 -2.77
C THR A 130 7.35 10.34 -2.01
N ARG A 131 6.48 11.06 -2.73
CA ARG A 131 5.50 12.00 -2.15
C ARG A 131 4.47 11.29 -1.28
N LYS A 132 4.01 10.11 -1.69
CA LYS A 132 2.97 9.34 -0.98
C LYS A 132 3.52 8.26 -0.04
N GLY A 133 4.84 8.04 -0.03
CA GLY A 133 5.48 7.05 0.83
C GLY A 133 5.11 5.59 0.51
N LEU A 134 4.85 5.30 -0.77
CA LEU A 134 4.41 3.97 -1.22
C LEU A 134 5.61 3.01 -1.33
N ALA A 135 5.40 1.75 -0.95
CA ALA A 135 6.39 0.72 -1.20
C ALA A 135 6.31 0.27 -2.67
N LEU A 136 7.47 0.03 -3.30
CA LEU A 136 7.49 -0.41 -4.70
C LEU A 136 6.85 -1.79 -4.87
N ILE A 137 7.05 -2.69 -3.91
CA ILE A 137 6.44 -4.03 -3.89
C ILE A 137 4.91 -3.95 -3.98
N ASP A 138 4.28 -3.00 -3.28
CA ASP A 138 2.83 -2.85 -3.29
C ASP A 138 2.32 -2.26 -4.61
N ILE A 139 3.10 -1.34 -5.22
CA ILE A 139 2.83 -0.84 -6.57
C ILE A 139 2.89 -1.98 -7.58
N VAL A 140 3.95 -2.80 -7.56
CA VAL A 140 4.14 -3.93 -8.50
C VAL A 140 3.00 -4.93 -8.36
N ARG A 141 2.58 -5.27 -7.13
CA ARG A 141 1.45 -6.16 -6.87
C ARG A 141 0.13 -5.62 -7.43
N GLU A 142 -0.22 -4.39 -7.11
CA GLU A 142 -1.49 -3.82 -7.58
C GLU A 142 -1.50 -3.58 -9.09
N VAL A 143 -0.36 -3.18 -9.68
CA VAL A 143 -0.22 -3.08 -11.14
C VAL A 143 -0.36 -4.45 -11.79
N THR A 144 0.21 -5.51 -11.21
CA THR A 144 0.01 -6.89 -11.71
C THR A 144 -1.46 -7.28 -11.70
N MET A 145 -2.18 -6.97 -10.61
CA MET A 145 -3.63 -7.18 -10.52
C MET A 145 -4.42 -6.36 -11.55
N PHE A 146 -3.94 -5.16 -11.88
CA PHE A 146 -4.52 -4.33 -12.94
C PHE A 146 -4.30 -4.94 -14.34
N VAL A 147 -3.10 -5.47 -14.62
CA VAL A 147 -2.77 -6.15 -15.88
C VAL A 147 -3.68 -7.36 -16.13
N PHE A 148 -4.09 -8.08 -15.09
CA PHE A 148 -5.07 -9.17 -15.21
C PHE A 148 -6.46 -8.71 -15.65
N LYS A 149 -6.85 -7.47 -15.35
CA LYS A 149 -8.18 -6.94 -15.67
C LYS A 149 -8.26 -6.35 -17.07
N ILE A 150 -7.15 -5.83 -17.61
CA ILE A 150 -7.14 -5.20 -18.92
C ILE A 150 -7.11 -6.22 -20.05
N LYS A 151 -7.77 -5.89 -21.17
CA LYS A 151 -7.74 -6.71 -22.38
C LYS A 151 -6.44 -6.44 -23.15
N MET A 152 -5.60 -7.46 -23.23
CA MET A 152 -4.34 -7.47 -23.98
C MET A 152 -4.24 -8.81 -24.73
N PRO A 153 -3.48 -8.88 -25.85
CA PRO A 153 -3.14 -10.15 -26.49
C PRO A 153 -2.49 -11.12 -25.49
N SER A 154 -2.80 -12.41 -25.62
CA SER A 154 -2.38 -13.45 -24.67
C SER A 154 -0.86 -13.49 -24.50
N ASP A 155 -0.12 -13.45 -25.59
CA ASP A 155 1.33 -13.64 -25.56
C ASP A 155 2.03 -12.50 -24.83
N VAL A 156 1.63 -11.26 -25.13
CA VAL A 156 2.15 -10.06 -24.47
C VAL A 156 1.78 -10.06 -22.98
N ARG A 157 0.54 -10.45 -22.65
CA ARG A 157 0.09 -10.51 -21.26
C ARG A 157 0.88 -11.53 -20.45
N VAL A 158 1.07 -12.75 -20.98
CA VAL A 158 1.83 -13.81 -20.30
C VAL A 158 3.27 -13.37 -20.07
N GLN A 159 3.91 -12.78 -21.08
CA GLN A 159 5.27 -12.27 -20.94
C GLN A 159 5.36 -11.17 -19.88
N LEU A 160 4.45 -10.19 -19.90
CA LEU A 160 4.44 -9.09 -18.94
C LEU A 160 4.24 -9.59 -17.50
N ILE A 161 3.37 -10.59 -17.28
CA ILE A 161 3.13 -11.17 -15.95
C ILE A 161 4.37 -11.90 -15.44
N ASN A 162 5.05 -12.69 -16.29
CA ASN A 162 6.29 -13.36 -15.90
C ASN A 162 7.37 -12.34 -15.51
N ASP A 163 7.55 -11.30 -16.31
CA ASP A 163 8.52 -10.23 -16.03
C ASP A 163 8.19 -9.47 -14.72
N LEU A 164 6.89 -9.26 -14.43
CA LEU A 164 6.43 -8.67 -13.17
C LEU A 164 6.68 -9.58 -11.96
N ALA A 165 6.49 -10.89 -12.11
CA ALA A 165 6.76 -11.87 -11.06
C ALA A 165 8.24 -11.90 -10.67
N ASP A 166 9.15 -11.78 -11.64
CA ASP A 166 10.59 -11.68 -11.37
C ASP A 166 10.94 -10.42 -10.58
N ILE A 167 10.30 -9.28 -10.88
CA ILE A 167 10.49 -8.05 -10.10
C ILE A 167 9.96 -8.22 -8.68
N GLU A 168 8.78 -8.81 -8.50
CA GLU A 168 8.20 -9.07 -7.18
C GLU A 168 9.09 -10.00 -6.35
N TYR A 169 9.59 -11.07 -6.97
CA TYR A 169 10.52 -12.01 -6.37
C TYR A 169 11.78 -11.30 -5.90
N ARG A 170 12.43 -10.50 -6.76
CA ARG A 170 13.65 -9.75 -6.41
C ARG A 170 13.41 -8.74 -5.29
N LEU A 171 12.27 -8.04 -5.30
CA LEU A 171 11.90 -7.11 -4.23
C LEU A 171 11.70 -7.82 -2.89
N SER A 172 11.22 -9.06 -2.89
CA SER A 172 11.03 -9.87 -1.68
C SER A 172 12.35 -10.22 -0.97
N PHE A 173 13.49 -10.19 -1.67
CA PHE A 173 14.83 -10.34 -1.08
C PHE A 173 15.49 -9.03 -0.64
N GLY A 174 14.77 -7.90 -0.67
CA GLY A 174 15.31 -6.60 -0.27
C GLY A 174 16.25 -5.97 -1.31
N CYS A 175 16.01 -6.25 -2.59
CA CYS A 175 16.77 -5.62 -3.69
C CYS A 175 16.54 -4.10 -3.74
N ASN A 176 17.42 -3.36 -4.43
CA ASN A 176 17.36 -1.91 -4.54
C ASN A 176 16.13 -1.45 -5.35
N ASP A 177 15.20 -0.80 -4.66
CA ASP A 177 14.00 -0.19 -5.21
C ASP A 177 14.23 0.68 -6.46
N LYS A 178 15.33 1.44 -6.55
CA LYS A 178 15.60 2.28 -7.73
C LYS A 178 15.88 1.44 -8.98
N LEU A 179 16.62 0.34 -8.83
CA LEU A 179 16.92 -0.57 -9.94
C LEU A 179 15.68 -1.34 -10.38
N GLN A 180 14.85 -1.74 -9.42
CA GLN A 180 13.60 -2.44 -9.70
C GLN A 180 12.57 -1.53 -10.34
N LEU A 181 12.52 -0.25 -9.95
CA LEU A 181 11.69 0.74 -10.62
C LEU A 181 12.10 0.90 -12.08
N GLY A 182 13.40 0.98 -12.38
CA GLY A 182 13.90 0.97 -13.75
C GLY A 182 13.51 -0.30 -14.52
N SER A 183 13.59 -1.46 -13.86
CA SER A 183 13.16 -2.74 -14.43
C SER A 183 11.66 -2.73 -14.77
N LEU A 184 10.82 -2.21 -13.87
CA LEU A 184 9.38 -2.06 -14.08
C LEU A 184 9.07 -1.22 -15.31
N ILE A 185 9.73 -0.08 -15.49
CA ILE A 185 9.50 0.79 -16.65
C ILE A 185 9.97 0.12 -17.94
N ALA A 186 11.09 -0.59 -17.90
CA ALA A 186 11.65 -1.29 -19.05
C ALA A 186 10.70 -2.40 -19.56
N ILE A 187 10.10 -3.19 -18.67
CA ILE A 187 9.19 -4.28 -19.06
C ILE A 187 7.90 -3.72 -19.66
N PHE A 188 7.37 -2.61 -19.15
CA PHE A 188 6.20 -1.95 -19.72
C PHE A 188 6.50 -1.30 -21.07
N THR A 189 7.70 -0.72 -21.23
CA THR A 189 8.16 -0.21 -22.52
C THR A 189 8.26 -1.33 -23.56
N LYS A 190 8.82 -2.47 -23.18
CA LYS A 190 8.87 -3.67 -24.03
C LYS A 190 7.47 -4.17 -24.41
N ALA A 191 6.56 -4.22 -23.44
CA ALA A 191 5.17 -4.61 -23.69
C ALA A 191 4.48 -3.66 -24.68
N ARG A 192 4.68 -2.35 -24.57
CA ARG A 192 4.17 -1.36 -25.54
C ARG A 192 4.66 -1.63 -26.95
N SER A 193 5.96 -1.87 -27.12
CA SER A 193 6.53 -2.19 -28.42
C SER A 193 5.93 -3.47 -29.00
N ALA A 194 5.72 -4.50 -28.18
CA ALA A 194 5.07 -5.74 -28.60
C ALA A 194 3.60 -5.53 -29.00
N LEU A 195 2.85 -4.71 -28.26
CA LEU A 195 1.46 -4.37 -28.61
C LEU A 195 1.37 -3.66 -29.95
N VAL A 196 2.26 -2.69 -30.22
CA VAL A 196 2.32 -1.99 -31.51
C VAL A 196 2.66 -2.94 -32.66
N ALA A 197 3.49 -3.95 -32.42
CA ALA A 197 3.84 -4.95 -33.42
C ALA A 197 2.67 -5.88 -33.79
N VAL A 198 1.78 -6.19 -32.83
CA VAL A 198 0.60 -7.05 -33.06
C VAL A 198 -0.54 -6.33 -33.78
N VAL A 199 -0.59 -5.00 -33.68
CA VAL A 199 -1.62 -4.17 -34.35
C VAL A 199 -1.28 -3.86 -35.81
N LYS A 200 -0.03 -4.09 -36.23
CA LYS A 200 0.42 -3.98 -37.63
C LYS A 200 0.23 -5.28 -38.38
#